data_AF-A0AAU2QBM8-F1
#
_entry.id   AF-A0AAU2QBM8-F1
#
_cell.length_a   1.000
_cell.length_b   1.000
_cell.length_c   1.000
_cell.angle_alpha   90.00
_cell.angle_beta   90.00
_cell.angle_gamma   90.00
#
_symmetry.space_group_name_H-M   'P 1'
#
loop_
_entity.id
_entity.type
_entity.pdbx_description
1 polymer ?
#
loop_
_entity_poly.entity_id
_entity_poly.type
_entity_poly.pdbx_seq_one_letter_code
_entity_poly.pdbx_strand_id
1 'polypeptide(L)'
;MTTWFPPLSEYAFARGCPRCGAGPGEPCIAPRKNARLARADHAGVDDETRRMHAPRLDAAIRHYHRDVGKAPLPDARVPGRRYDSLNPASAPRSARAEAAVAVRPPVVRPLADRAAAVFGRESGRVRWPYGMQPPAPPRTRTDEALARYEAALAQRRAAQEQITTWAESLGLRHSQFGCCPRWLQRQRSSRCRPWACTQYGGSGPDHDWLDHLLAWTRRGKPAAITSAPYSVSSQDAARLTWWTGEDPRLSFGLGTGWYGSGTTQIVMWRTDLVTAAPLTADGPDTGPDTGPDTGPQRAAPTADVI
;
A
#
# COMPACT_ATOMS: atom_id res chain seq x y z
N MET A 1 -25.63 26.59 19.49
CA MET A 1 -25.54 25.25 18.84
C MET A 1 -24.67 24.37 19.71
N THR A 2 -25.21 23.30 20.29
CA THR A 2 -24.42 22.35 21.09
C THR A 2 -23.53 21.55 20.14
N THR A 3 -22.21 21.62 20.32
CA THR A 3 -21.28 20.84 19.49
C THR A 3 -21.34 19.36 19.90
N TRP A 4 -21.29 18.46 18.92
CA TRP A 4 -21.34 17.01 19.12
C TRP A 4 -20.21 16.46 20.00
N PHE A 5 -19.09 17.17 19.97
CA PHE A 5 -17.91 16.93 20.77
C PHE A 5 -17.50 18.26 21.40
N PRO A 6 -16.94 18.24 22.62
CA PRO A 6 -16.36 19.41 23.23
C PRO A 6 -15.08 19.83 22.50
N PRO A 7 -14.62 21.08 22.66
CA PRO A 7 -13.35 21.53 22.13
C PRO A 7 -12.17 20.69 22.67
N LEU A 8 -11.06 20.69 21.94
CA LEU A 8 -9.87 19.93 22.31
C LEU A 8 -9.30 20.32 23.69
N SER A 9 -9.47 21.57 24.10
CA SER A 9 -9.09 22.06 25.43
C SER A 9 -9.75 21.27 26.55
N GLU A 10 -11.05 20.97 26.46
CA GLU A 10 -11.76 20.15 27.46
C GLU A 10 -11.20 18.72 27.53
N TYR A 11 -10.89 18.10 26.39
CA TYR A 11 -10.24 16.78 26.36
C TYR A 11 -8.85 16.81 27.01
N ALA A 12 -8.13 17.92 26.89
CA ALA A 12 -6.82 18.08 27.49
C ALA A 12 -6.91 18.33 29.00
N PHE A 13 -7.89 19.14 29.44
CA PHE A 13 -8.12 19.38 30.86
C PHE A 13 -8.59 18.11 31.57
N ALA A 14 -9.41 17.27 30.96
CA ALA A 14 -9.85 16.00 31.55
C ALA A 14 -8.73 14.97 31.83
N ARG A 15 -7.47 15.28 31.50
CA ARG A 15 -6.30 14.41 31.70
C ARG A 15 -5.28 15.08 32.61
N GLY A 16 -4.53 14.29 33.38
CA GLY A 16 -3.33 14.76 34.06
C GLY A 16 -2.18 15.06 33.07
N CYS A 17 -1.26 15.94 33.45
CA CYS A 17 -0.07 16.26 32.70
C CYS A 17 1.11 15.38 33.15
N PRO A 18 1.64 14.48 32.30
CA PRO A 18 2.75 13.61 32.69
C PRO A 18 4.07 14.37 32.90
N ARG A 19 4.16 15.63 32.46
CA ARG A 19 5.41 16.41 32.51
C ARG A 19 5.53 17.30 33.75
N CYS A 20 4.43 17.84 34.25
CA CYS A 20 4.44 18.73 35.43
C CYS A 20 3.57 18.22 36.58
N GLY A 21 2.94 17.05 36.45
CA GLY A 21 2.14 16.46 37.51
C GLY A 21 0.72 17.03 37.67
N ALA A 22 0.40 18.16 37.01
CA ALA A 22 -0.93 18.79 37.09
C ALA A 22 -2.06 17.77 36.83
N GLY A 23 -3.01 17.67 37.75
CA GLY A 23 -4.15 16.76 37.68
C GLY A 23 -5.18 17.13 36.60
N PRO A 24 -6.22 16.29 36.40
CA PRO A 24 -7.38 16.66 35.61
C PRO A 24 -8.02 17.96 36.12
N GLY A 25 -8.37 18.87 35.21
CA GLY A 25 -8.91 20.20 35.52
C GLY A 25 -7.85 21.24 35.89
N GLU A 26 -6.66 20.82 36.34
CA GLU A 26 -5.62 21.75 36.77
C GLU A 26 -4.82 22.33 35.58
N PRO A 27 -4.42 23.61 35.61
CA PRO A 27 -3.57 24.20 34.60
C PRO A 27 -2.16 23.59 34.61
N CYS A 28 -1.50 23.55 33.45
CA CYS A 28 -0.11 23.12 33.37
C CYS A 28 0.84 24.21 33.90
N ILE A 29 1.79 23.84 34.76
CA ILE A 29 2.91 24.71 35.13
C ILE A 29 4.04 24.53 34.11
N ALA A 30 4.01 25.31 33.02
CA ALA A 30 4.96 25.24 31.91
C ALA A 30 5.79 26.53 31.79
N PRO A 31 6.71 26.83 32.72
CA PRO A 31 7.28 28.17 32.89
C PRO A 31 7.99 28.69 31.63
N ARG A 32 8.78 27.85 30.95
CA ARG A 32 9.44 28.22 29.69
C ARG A 32 8.44 28.51 28.56
N LYS A 33 7.34 27.76 28.50
CA LYS A 33 6.30 27.95 27.48
C LYS A 33 5.49 29.22 27.76
N ASN A 34 5.13 29.44 29.02
CA ASN A 34 4.41 30.63 29.47
C ASN A 34 5.24 31.90 29.25
N ALA A 35 6.54 31.88 29.57
CA ALA A 35 7.45 33.00 29.28
C ALA A 35 7.56 33.30 27.79
N ARG A 36 7.55 32.26 26.92
CA ARG A 36 7.54 32.45 25.47
C ARG A 36 6.23 33.05 24.98
N LEU A 37 5.10 32.62 25.53
CA LEU A 37 3.78 33.15 25.18
C LEU A 37 3.61 34.61 25.63
N ALA A 38 4.08 34.95 26.83
CA ALA A 38 4.07 36.33 27.33
C ALA A 38 4.89 37.31 26.47
N ARG A 39 5.88 36.81 25.70
CA ARG A 39 6.64 37.62 24.74
C ARG A 39 5.96 37.76 23.37
N ALA A 40 4.97 36.93 23.08
CA ALA A 40 4.32 36.84 21.76
C ALA A 40 2.99 37.62 21.70
N ASP A 41 2.82 38.58 22.61
CA ASP A 41 1.53 39.15 23.06
C ASP A 41 0.88 40.15 22.07
N HIS A 42 0.76 39.80 20.79
CA HIS A 42 0.27 40.72 19.74
C HIS A 42 -0.85 40.18 18.83
N ALA A 43 -1.55 39.10 19.17
CA ALA A 43 -2.71 38.68 18.36
C ALA A 43 -3.77 37.89 19.14
N GLY A 44 -4.45 38.56 20.08
CA GLY A 44 -5.88 38.44 20.42
C GLY A 44 -6.60 37.08 20.55
N VAL A 45 -5.92 35.93 20.49
CA VAL A 45 -6.53 34.61 20.58
C VAL A 45 -5.89 33.84 21.74
N ASP A 46 -6.50 33.96 22.92
CA ASP A 46 -6.13 33.21 24.11
C ASP A 46 -6.64 31.77 23.99
N ASP A 47 -5.88 30.94 23.28
CA ASP A 47 -6.11 29.50 23.21
C ASP A 47 -5.42 28.81 24.38
N GLU A 48 -6.19 28.39 25.38
CA GLU A 48 -5.71 27.73 26.59
C GLU A 48 -4.83 26.50 26.30
N THR A 49 -5.03 25.84 25.15
CA THR A 49 -4.20 24.70 24.75
C THR A 49 -2.74 25.11 24.53
N ARG A 50 -2.48 26.37 24.12
CA ARG A 50 -1.13 26.90 23.93
C ARG A 50 -0.34 26.93 25.23
N ARG A 51 -0.99 27.03 26.40
CA ARG A 51 -0.32 27.04 27.71
C ARG A 51 0.01 25.63 28.22
N MET A 52 -0.48 24.57 27.57
CA MET A 52 -0.28 23.19 28.02
C MET A 52 1.02 22.55 27.51
N HIS A 53 1.56 21.57 28.24
CA HIS A 53 2.65 20.75 27.73
C HIS A 53 2.18 19.87 26.56
N ALA A 54 3.01 19.76 25.50
CA ALA A 54 2.69 18.97 24.32
C ALA A 54 2.26 17.52 24.63
N PRO A 55 2.89 16.77 25.56
CA PRO A 55 2.41 15.43 25.93
C PRO A 55 0.96 15.36 26.43
N ARG A 56 0.47 16.40 27.13
CA ARG A 56 -0.94 16.45 27.59
C ARG A 56 -1.87 16.67 26.40
N LEU A 57 -1.49 17.56 25.48
CA LEU A 57 -2.24 17.79 24.23
C LEU A 57 -2.25 16.55 23.34
N ASP A 58 -1.13 15.86 23.19
CA ASP A 58 -1.06 14.63 22.38
C ASP A 58 -1.99 13.54 22.93
N ALA A 59 -2.05 13.41 24.26
CA ALA A 59 -2.99 12.51 24.92
C ALA A 59 -4.45 12.93 24.69
N ALA A 60 -4.74 14.24 24.74
CA ALA A 60 -6.05 14.80 24.43
C ALA A 60 -6.48 14.52 22.98
N ILE A 61 -5.59 14.75 22.01
CA ILE A 61 -5.82 14.51 20.58
C ILE A 61 -6.13 13.04 20.33
N ARG A 62 -5.33 12.12 20.88
CA ARG A 62 -5.61 10.67 20.78
C ARG A 62 -6.95 10.29 21.40
N HIS A 63 -7.35 10.95 22.48
CA HIS A 63 -8.64 10.71 23.13
C HIS A 63 -9.80 11.23 22.28
N TYR A 64 -9.70 12.47 21.79
CA TYR A 64 -10.67 13.11 20.90
C TYR A 64 -10.92 12.26 19.65
N HIS A 65 -9.87 11.86 18.93
CA HIS A 65 -10.02 11.04 17.73
C HIS A 65 -10.61 9.65 18.01
N ARG A 66 -10.34 9.08 19.19
CA ARG A 66 -10.95 7.81 19.59
C ARG A 66 -12.46 7.96 19.78
N ASP A 67 -12.92 9.05 20.39
CA ASP A 67 -14.35 9.29 20.61
C ASP A 67 -15.05 9.66 19.30
N VAL A 68 -14.43 10.48 18.45
CA VAL A 68 -14.91 10.75 17.09
C VAL A 68 -15.03 9.47 16.26
N GLY A 69 -14.03 8.58 16.32
CA GLY A 69 -14.04 7.31 15.59
C GLY A 69 -15.01 6.26 16.14
N LYS A 70 -15.55 6.46 17.36
CA LYS A 70 -16.58 5.61 17.97
C LYS A 70 -17.99 6.18 17.85
N ALA A 71 -18.12 7.45 17.51
CA ALA A 71 -19.42 8.08 17.38
C ALA A 71 -20.18 7.56 16.16
N PRO A 72 -21.53 7.60 16.18
CA PRO A 72 -22.33 7.35 14.99
C PRO A 72 -21.93 8.25 13.81
N LEU A 73 -22.26 7.80 12.60
CA LEU A 73 -22.15 8.59 11.38
C LEU A 73 -22.94 9.90 11.53
N PRO A 74 -22.51 11.01 10.88
CA PRO A 74 -23.08 12.34 11.11
C PRO A 74 -24.60 12.45 10.98
N ASP A 75 -25.20 11.71 10.05
CA ASP A 75 -26.64 11.59 9.80
C ASP A 75 -27.40 10.84 10.90
N ALA A 76 -26.74 9.91 11.60
CA ALA A 76 -27.30 9.17 12.73
C ALA A 76 -27.13 9.89 14.08
N ARG A 77 -26.64 11.14 14.09
CA ARG A 77 -26.41 11.90 15.33
C ARG A 77 -27.66 12.67 15.74
N VAL A 78 -28.00 12.62 17.03
CA VAL A 78 -29.22 13.22 17.60
C VAL A 78 -28.96 14.65 18.07
N PRO A 79 -29.52 15.71 17.44
CA PRO A 79 -29.17 17.10 17.74
C PRO A 79 -29.15 17.41 19.25
N GLY A 80 -28.05 17.98 19.73
CA GLY A 80 -27.85 18.29 21.15
C GLY A 80 -27.25 17.16 21.99
N ARG A 81 -27.16 15.93 21.48
CA ARG A 81 -26.51 14.80 22.18
C ARG A 81 -24.99 14.84 22.05
N ARG A 82 -24.28 14.71 23.17
CA ARG A 82 -22.83 14.51 23.22
C ARG A 82 -22.46 13.04 22.99
N TYR A 83 -21.39 12.80 22.22
CA TYR A 83 -20.86 11.46 21.93
C TYR A 83 -19.45 11.23 22.49
N ASP A 84 -18.92 12.19 23.22
CA ASP A 84 -17.66 12.05 23.94
C ASP A 84 -17.80 11.27 25.24
N SER A 85 -16.68 10.74 25.70
CA SER A 85 -16.58 10.05 26.98
C SER A 85 -16.29 10.96 28.16
N LEU A 86 -16.26 12.29 27.98
CA LEU A 86 -16.11 13.25 29.08
C LEU A 86 -17.43 13.51 29.80
N ASN A 87 -18.58 13.33 29.12
CA ASN A 87 -19.89 13.46 29.74
C ASN A 87 -20.34 12.12 30.38
N PRO A 88 -20.37 11.99 31.71
CA PRO A 88 -20.69 10.75 32.41
C PRO A 88 -22.14 10.30 32.20
N ALA A 89 -23.07 11.21 31.85
CA ALA A 89 -24.46 10.89 31.57
C ALA A 89 -24.67 10.21 30.19
N SER A 90 -23.66 10.21 29.32
CA SER A 90 -23.76 9.68 27.95
C SER A 90 -23.56 8.16 27.85
N ALA A 91 -23.28 7.49 28.97
CA ALA A 91 -23.01 6.05 28.99
C ALA A 91 -24.25 5.26 29.45
N PRO A 92 -25.13 4.78 28.55
CA PRO A 92 -26.00 3.68 28.89
C PRO A 92 -25.12 2.45 29.13
N ARG A 93 -24.97 2.07 30.41
CA ARG A 93 -24.17 0.92 30.88
C ARG A 93 -24.66 -0.42 30.32
N SER A 94 -25.91 -0.51 29.85
CA SER A 94 -26.54 -1.77 29.41
C SER A 94 -26.53 -2.01 27.89
N ALA A 95 -26.39 -0.99 27.04
CA ALA A 95 -26.35 -1.20 25.58
C ALA A 95 -24.98 -1.68 25.04
N ARG A 96 -23.96 -1.74 25.91
CA ARG A 96 -22.57 -2.05 25.53
C ARG A 96 -22.27 -3.55 25.50
N ALA A 97 -23.11 -4.39 26.11
CA ALA A 97 -22.90 -5.84 26.15
C ALA A 97 -23.56 -6.55 24.95
N GLU A 98 -24.73 -6.10 24.50
CA GLU A 98 -25.46 -6.79 23.42
C GLU A 98 -25.21 -6.21 22.02
N ALA A 99 -24.83 -4.93 21.88
CA ALA A 99 -24.47 -4.36 20.57
C ALA A 99 -22.98 -4.55 20.20
N ALA A 100 -22.15 -5.11 21.09
CA ALA A 100 -20.72 -5.32 20.84
C ALA A 100 -20.40 -6.65 20.14
N VAL A 101 -21.43 -7.42 19.76
CA VAL A 101 -21.34 -8.49 18.74
C VAL A 101 -21.86 -7.96 17.39
N ALA A 102 -21.94 -6.65 17.19
CA ALA A 102 -21.85 -6.11 15.84
C ALA A 102 -20.39 -6.30 15.40
N VAL A 103 -20.17 -7.27 14.51
CA VAL A 103 -18.91 -7.48 13.78
C VAL A 103 -18.41 -6.10 13.37
N ARG A 104 -17.37 -5.60 14.06
CA ARG A 104 -16.70 -4.37 13.63
C ARG A 104 -16.32 -4.61 12.17
N PRO A 105 -16.81 -3.78 11.22
CA PRO A 105 -16.36 -3.93 9.85
C PRO A 105 -14.83 -3.88 9.88
N PRO A 106 -14.15 -4.79 9.16
CA PRO A 106 -12.70 -4.85 9.18
C PRO A 106 -12.18 -3.44 8.88
N VAL A 107 -11.34 -2.90 9.77
CA VAL A 107 -10.72 -1.59 9.57
C VAL A 107 -9.90 -1.71 8.29
N VAL A 108 -10.42 -1.16 7.20
CA VAL A 108 -9.73 -1.13 5.91
C VAL A 108 -8.52 -0.24 6.10
N ARG A 109 -7.36 -0.85 6.27
CA ARG A 109 -6.09 -0.13 6.39
C ARG A 109 -5.83 0.62 5.08
N PRO A 110 -5.37 1.88 5.11
CA PRO A 110 -5.00 2.60 3.90
C PRO A 110 -3.97 1.80 3.07
N LEU A 111 -4.07 1.85 1.75
CA LEU A 111 -3.14 1.18 0.83
C LEU A 111 -1.67 1.47 1.18
N ALA A 112 -1.35 2.71 1.54
CA ALA A 112 0.02 3.09 1.92
C ALA A 112 0.55 2.30 3.13
N ASP A 113 -0.28 2.01 4.12
CA ASP A 113 0.15 1.26 5.31
C ASP A 113 0.26 -0.24 5.04
N ARG A 114 -0.67 -0.77 4.24
CA ARG A 114 -0.65 -2.14 3.74
C ARG A 114 0.59 -2.40 2.89
N ALA A 115 0.82 -1.55 1.91
CA ALA A 115 1.99 -1.61 1.03
C ALA A 115 3.29 -1.40 1.81
N ALA A 116 3.32 -0.50 2.80
CA ALA A 116 4.50 -0.35 3.67
C ALA A 116 4.83 -1.64 4.44
N ALA A 117 3.81 -2.40 4.87
CA ALA A 117 4.02 -3.69 5.52
C ALA A 117 4.56 -4.75 4.56
N VAL A 118 4.23 -4.68 3.26
CA VAL A 118 4.70 -5.62 2.22
C VAL A 118 6.09 -5.25 1.68
N PHE A 119 6.27 -4.00 1.27
CA PHE A 119 7.44 -3.51 0.54
C PHE A 119 8.49 -2.84 1.43
N GLY A 120 8.12 -2.48 2.66
CA GLY A 120 8.93 -1.64 3.54
C GLY A 120 8.77 -0.15 3.27
N ARG A 121 9.52 0.66 4.01
CA ARG A 121 9.57 2.11 3.85
C ARG A 121 10.99 2.60 3.57
N GLU A 122 11.08 3.69 2.82
CA GLU A 122 12.29 4.47 2.59
C GLU A 122 11.93 5.95 2.75
N SER A 123 12.63 6.66 3.64
CA SER A 123 12.35 8.08 3.95
C SER A 123 10.88 8.38 4.26
N GLY A 124 10.22 7.48 5.01
CA GLY A 124 8.81 7.60 5.42
C GLY A 124 7.78 7.17 4.36
N ARG A 125 8.20 6.93 3.12
CA ARG A 125 7.33 6.54 1.99
C ARG A 125 7.41 5.03 1.74
N VAL A 126 6.39 4.46 1.11
CA VAL A 126 6.43 3.07 0.65
C VAL A 126 7.56 2.92 -0.37
N ARG A 127 8.38 1.88 -0.21
CA ARG A 127 9.43 1.54 -1.18
C ARG A 127 8.81 0.79 -2.36
N TRP A 128 8.02 1.49 -3.17
CA TRP A 128 7.41 0.91 -4.35
C TRP A 128 8.48 0.37 -5.30
N PRO A 129 8.26 -0.81 -5.89
CA PRO A 129 9.16 -1.30 -6.92
C PRO A 129 9.16 -0.39 -8.13
N TYR A 130 10.17 -0.57 -8.99
CA TYR A 130 10.27 0.15 -10.25
C TYR A 130 8.99 -0.01 -11.08
N GLY A 131 8.62 1.05 -11.80
CA GLY A 131 7.34 1.16 -12.48
C GLY A 131 6.17 1.47 -11.56
N MET A 132 6.15 1.02 -10.30
CA MET A 132 4.97 1.13 -9.43
C MET A 132 4.84 2.46 -8.68
N GLN A 133 5.70 3.42 -8.98
CA GLN A 133 5.59 4.77 -8.45
C GLN A 133 4.48 5.55 -9.16
N PRO A 134 3.73 6.44 -8.48
CA PRO A 134 2.81 7.34 -9.15
C PRO A 134 3.54 8.13 -10.25
N PRO A 135 2.96 8.29 -11.45
CA PRO A 135 3.55 9.14 -12.48
C PRO A 135 3.73 10.58 -11.97
N ALA A 136 4.74 11.26 -12.50
CA ALA A 136 4.88 12.70 -12.27
C ALA A 136 3.72 13.46 -12.94
N PRO A 137 3.23 14.55 -12.35
CA PRO A 137 2.22 15.38 -12.99
C PRO A 137 2.74 15.90 -14.33
N PRO A 138 1.85 16.08 -15.33
CA PRO A 138 2.25 16.54 -16.66
C PRO A 138 2.82 17.96 -16.57
N ARG A 139 3.83 18.25 -17.41
CA ARG A 139 4.40 19.61 -17.50
C ARG A 139 3.41 20.59 -18.13
N THR A 140 2.62 20.12 -19.09
CA THR A 140 1.56 20.88 -19.74
C THR A 140 0.22 20.64 -19.03
N ARG A 141 -0.56 21.71 -18.85
CA ARG A 141 -1.89 21.66 -18.21
C ARG A 141 -3.01 21.76 -19.25
N THR A 142 -2.89 21.02 -20.34
CA THR A 142 -4.00 20.84 -21.27
C THR A 142 -4.97 19.79 -20.71
N ASP A 143 -6.25 19.88 -21.04
CA ASP A 143 -7.26 18.92 -20.57
C ASP A 143 -6.90 17.49 -20.96
N GLU A 144 -6.40 17.29 -22.18
CA GLU A 144 -5.93 15.98 -22.66
C GLU A 144 -4.74 15.44 -21.85
N ALA A 145 -3.78 16.30 -21.47
CA ALA A 145 -2.63 15.87 -20.67
C ALA A 145 -3.06 15.52 -19.23
N LEU A 146 -4.00 16.27 -18.66
CA LEU A 146 -4.57 15.99 -17.34
C LEU A 146 -5.38 14.69 -17.36
N ALA A 147 -6.22 14.47 -18.36
CA ALA A 147 -6.99 13.24 -18.52
C ALA A 147 -6.09 12.00 -18.66
N ARG A 148 -5.02 12.07 -19.47
CA ARG A 148 -4.03 10.99 -19.57
C ARG A 148 -3.31 10.73 -18.26
N TYR A 149 -2.98 11.79 -17.52
CA TYR A 149 -2.35 11.67 -16.21
C TYR A 149 -3.26 11.00 -15.18
N GLU A 150 -4.53 11.38 -15.13
CA GLU A 150 -5.54 10.79 -14.24
C GLU A 150 -5.78 9.31 -14.56
N ALA A 151 -5.88 8.95 -15.84
CA ALA A 151 -5.98 7.56 -16.27
C ALA A 151 -4.74 6.74 -15.85
N ALA A 152 -3.53 7.29 -16.05
CA ALA A 152 -2.29 6.64 -15.63
C ALA A 152 -2.19 6.49 -14.10
N LEU A 153 -2.65 7.49 -13.34
CA LEU A 153 -2.74 7.41 -11.88
C LEU A 153 -3.71 6.32 -11.43
N ALA A 154 -4.90 6.25 -12.04
CA ALA A 154 -5.90 5.24 -11.72
C ALA A 154 -5.39 3.82 -12.00
N GLN A 155 -4.80 3.60 -13.18
CA GLN A 155 -4.18 2.33 -13.55
C GLN A 155 -3.06 1.95 -12.57
N ARG A 156 -2.19 2.91 -12.22
CA ARG A 156 -1.09 2.69 -11.28
C ARG A 156 -1.60 2.33 -9.89
N ARG A 157 -2.67 2.98 -9.42
CA ARG A 157 -3.30 2.70 -8.14
C ARG A 157 -3.95 1.32 -8.11
N ALA A 158 -4.62 0.91 -9.19
CA ALA A 158 -5.19 -0.43 -9.33
C ALA A 158 -4.09 -1.50 -9.27
N ALA A 159 -2.99 -1.31 -9.98
CA ALA A 159 -1.84 -2.21 -9.93
C ALA A 159 -1.24 -2.29 -8.50
N GLN A 160 -1.06 -1.14 -7.83
CA GLN A 160 -0.56 -1.07 -6.46
C GLN A 160 -1.46 -1.84 -5.49
N GLU A 161 -2.78 -1.69 -5.63
CA GLU A 161 -3.79 -2.38 -4.83
C GLU A 161 -3.75 -3.90 -5.07
N GLN A 162 -3.70 -4.32 -6.34
CA GLN A 162 -3.69 -5.73 -6.74
C GLN A 162 -2.48 -6.46 -6.18
N ILE A 163 -1.27 -5.95 -6.43
CA ILE A 163 -0.03 -6.61 -5.97
C ILE A 163 0.09 -6.59 -4.45
N THR A 164 -0.36 -5.51 -3.79
CA THR A 164 -0.36 -5.42 -2.33
C THR A 164 -1.33 -6.44 -1.72
N THR A 165 -2.54 -6.54 -2.27
CA THR A 165 -3.58 -7.46 -1.79
C THR A 165 -3.14 -8.90 -1.92
N TRP A 166 -2.57 -9.29 -3.06
CA TRP A 166 -2.02 -10.63 -3.27
C TRP A 166 -0.85 -10.94 -2.34
N ALA A 167 0.10 -10.02 -2.19
CA ALA A 167 1.23 -10.23 -1.29
C ALA A 167 0.77 -10.35 0.17
N GLU A 168 -0.20 -9.53 0.59
CA GLU A 168 -0.76 -9.59 1.94
C GLU A 168 -1.52 -10.89 2.22
N SER A 169 -2.39 -11.33 1.29
CA SER A 169 -3.18 -12.56 1.48
C SER A 169 -2.29 -13.80 1.63
N LEU A 170 -1.12 -13.80 0.99
CA LEU A 170 -0.13 -14.87 1.07
C LEU A 170 0.90 -14.69 2.20
N GLY A 171 0.85 -13.56 2.92
CA GLY A 171 1.81 -13.23 3.98
C GLY A 171 3.23 -13.02 3.46
N LEU A 172 3.36 -12.50 2.23
CA LEU A 172 4.61 -12.21 1.56
C LEU A 172 5.20 -10.86 1.98
N ARG A 173 6.53 -10.77 1.89
CA ARG A 173 7.32 -9.56 2.09
C ARG A 173 8.31 -9.42 0.96
N HIS A 174 8.43 -8.23 0.39
CA HIS A 174 9.39 -7.93 -0.65
C HIS A 174 10.82 -8.14 -0.14
N SER A 175 11.69 -8.69 -0.99
CA SER A 175 13.10 -8.90 -0.71
C SER A 175 13.97 -8.32 -1.83
N GLN A 176 14.91 -7.47 -1.45
CA GLN A 176 15.93 -6.92 -2.34
C GLN A 176 17.05 -7.93 -2.70
N PHE A 177 16.96 -9.17 -2.19
CA PHE A 177 18.00 -10.19 -2.37
C PHE A 177 17.66 -11.22 -3.43
N GLY A 178 16.40 -11.34 -3.84
CA GLY A 178 16.03 -12.25 -4.92
C GLY A 178 16.54 -11.72 -6.26
N CYS A 179 16.90 -12.67 -7.12
CA CYS A 179 17.69 -12.39 -8.32
C CYS A 179 17.34 -13.32 -9.50
N CYS A 180 16.88 -14.54 -9.24
CA CYS A 180 16.57 -15.55 -10.26
C CYS A 180 15.89 -16.75 -9.59
N PRO A 181 15.41 -17.74 -10.36
CA PRO A 181 14.81 -18.97 -9.82
C PRO A 181 15.69 -19.74 -8.82
N ARG A 182 17.02 -19.80 -9.01
CA ARG A 182 17.92 -20.47 -8.05
C ARG A 182 17.85 -19.89 -6.64
N TRP A 183 17.46 -18.63 -6.50
CA TRP A 183 17.24 -18.03 -5.18
C TRP A 183 16.09 -18.69 -4.43
N LEU A 184 15.04 -19.15 -5.13
CA LEU A 184 13.92 -19.87 -4.52
C LEU A 184 14.36 -21.19 -3.88
N GLN A 185 15.31 -21.88 -4.50
CA GLN A 185 15.81 -23.18 -4.03
C GLN A 185 16.56 -23.09 -2.67
N ARG A 186 16.89 -21.87 -2.21
CA ARG A 186 17.63 -21.63 -0.96
C ARG A 186 16.73 -21.72 0.27
N GLN A 187 17.35 -22.08 1.41
CA GLN A 187 16.68 -22.11 2.72
C GLN A 187 16.50 -20.73 3.37
N ARG A 188 17.35 -19.76 3.00
CA ARG A 188 17.35 -18.40 3.57
C ARG A 188 17.52 -17.36 2.47
N SER A 189 16.83 -16.23 2.62
CA SER A 189 16.98 -15.09 1.71
C SER A 189 18.36 -14.49 1.86
N SER A 190 19.14 -14.52 0.78
CA SER A 190 20.51 -14.00 0.73
C SER A 190 20.82 -13.54 -0.69
N ARG A 191 21.67 -12.52 -0.82
CA ARG A 191 22.07 -11.99 -2.13
C ARG A 191 22.69 -13.11 -2.97
N CYS A 192 22.38 -13.12 -4.25
CA CYS A 192 22.97 -14.06 -5.19
C CYS A 192 24.39 -13.65 -5.56
N ARG A 193 25.24 -14.64 -5.86
CA ARG A 193 26.52 -14.35 -6.50
C ARG A 193 26.24 -14.05 -7.97
N PRO A 194 26.86 -13.02 -8.58
CA PRO A 194 26.54 -12.62 -9.96
C PRO A 194 26.59 -13.80 -10.97
N TRP A 195 27.64 -14.60 -10.94
CA TRP A 195 27.83 -15.77 -11.80
C TRP A 195 26.96 -16.99 -11.48
N ALA A 196 26.29 -17.02 -10.34
CA ALA A 196 25.39 -18.12 -9.98
C ALA A 196 23.93 -17.83 -10.40
N CYS A 197 23.63 -16.58 -10.72
CA CYS A 197 22.31 -16.10 -11.07
C CYS A 197 22.07 -16.26 -12.56
N THR A 198 20.95 -16.86 -12.93
CA THR A 198 20.61 -17.09 -14.33
C THR A 198 19.98 -15.87 -15.01
N GLN A 199 19.73 -14.79 -14.26
CA GLN A 199 19.29 -13.49 -14.79
C GLN A 199 20.47 -12.62 -15.28
N TYR A 200 21.66 -12.74 -14.66
CA TYR A 200 22.73 -11.78 -14.91
C TYR A 200 23.46 -12.05 -16.22
N GLY A 201 23.73 -10.95 -16.96
CA GLY A 201 24.31 -10.96 -18.30
C GLY A 201 23.23 -11.03 -19.37
N GLY A 202 23.38 -10.30 -20.49
CA GLY A 202 22.42 -10.27 -21.60
C GLY A 202 22.25 -11.61 -22.36
N SER A 203 22.85 -12.68 -21.85
CA SER A 203 22.79 -14.05 -22.37
C SER A 203 22.40 -15.07 -21.28
N GLY A 204 21.95 -14.60 -20.11
CA GLY A 204 21.46 -15.48 -19.07
C GLY A 204 20.18 -16.18 -19.54
N PRO A 205 20.02 -17.50 -19.33
CA PRO A 205 18.89 -18.24 -19.88
C PRO A 205 17.55 -17.86 -19.25
N ASP A 206 17.55 -17.06 -18.18
CA ASP A 206 16.36 -16.53 -17.53
C ASP A 206 16.26 -15.00 -17.64
N HIS A 207 17.14 -14.34 -18.41
CA HIS A 207 17.20 -12.88 -18.49
C HIS A 207 15.85 -12.27 -18.94
N ASP A 208 15.34 -12.74 -20.07
CA ASP A 208 14.25 -12.08 -20.79
C ASP A 208 12.93 -12.15 -20.04
N TRP A 209 12.54 -13.35 -19.60
CA TRP A 209 11.30 -13.49 -18.85
C TRP A 209 11.36 -12.92 -17.42
N LEU A 210 12.56 -12.66 -16.87
CA LEU A 210 12.73 -12.01 -15.56
C LEU A 210 12.69 -10.47 -15.63
N ASP A 211 12.22 -9.87 -16.73
CA ASP A 211 12.05 -8.43 -16.77
C ASP A 211 11.11 -7.93 -15.66
N HIS A 212 11.46 -6.77 -15.11
CA HIS A 212 10.79 -6.13 -13.98
C HIS A 212 10.70 -7.00 -12.70
N LEU A 213 11.60 -7.97 -12.49
CA LEU A 213 11.61 -8.89 -11.35
C LEU A 213 11.33 -8.25 -9.97
N LEU A 214 10.41 -8.87 -9.22
CA LEU A 214 10.24 -8.73 -7.78
C LEU A 214 10.40 -10.08 -7.07
N ALA A 215 11.00 -10.04 -5.89
CA ALA A 215 11.21 -11.23 -5.10
C ALA A 215 10.48 -11.15 -3.75
N TRP A 216 9.98 -12.29 -3.31
CA TRP A 216 9.06 -12.40 -2.20
C TRP A 216 9.52 -13.44 -1.20
N THR A 217 9.50 -13.08 0.07
CA THR A 217 9.77 -13.99 1.18
C THR A 217 8.53 -14.24 2.00
N ARG A 218 8.41 -15.46 2.54
CA ARG A 218 7.41 -15.82 3.55
C ARG A 218 8.17 -16.29 4.79
N ARG A 219 7.95 -15.62 5.92
CA ARG A 219 8.67 -15.91 7.18
C ARG A 219 10.20 -15.95 7.01
N GLY A 220 10.75 -15.03 6.20
CA GLY A 220 12.19 -14.90 5.93
C GLY A 220 12.78 -15.89 4.92
N LYS A 221 11.99 -16.85 4.41
CA LYS A 221 12.42 -17.81 3.38
C LYS A 221 12.03 -17.33 1.98
N PRO A 222 12.86 -17.57 0.94
CA PRO A 222 12.49 -17.36 -0.46
C PRO A 222 11.20 -18.12 -0.78
N ALA A 223 10.17 -17.43 -1.27
CA ALA A 223 8.83 -18.00 -1.41
C ALA A 223 8.27 -17.85 -2.82
N ALA A 224 8.47 -16.69 -3.46
CA ALA A 224 8.07 -16.47 -4.84
C ALA A 224 8.95 -15.42 -5.52
N ILE A 225 8.95 -15.43 -6.84
CA ILE A 225 9.36 -14.32 -7.68
C ILE A 225 8.22 -14.01 -8.65
N THR A 226 8.08 -12.73 -8.98
CA THR A 226 7.15 -12.26 -10.01
C THR A 226 7.91 -11.42 -11.00
N SER A 227 7.69 -11.63 -12.29
CA SER A 227 8.19 -10.77 -13.36
C SER A 227 7.02 -10.26 -14.20
N ALA A 228 7.31 -9.30 -15.06
CA ALA A 228 6.33 -8.69 -15.95
C ALA A 228 6.95 -8.35 -17.32
N PRO A 229 7.45 -9.34 -18.09
CA PRO A 229 7.99 -9.08 -19.42
C PRO A 229 6.88 -8.64 -20.40
N TYR A 230 7.30 -7.93 -21.45
CA TYR A 230 6.41 -7.50 -22.53
C TYR A 230 5.97 -8.65 -23.46
N SER A 231 6.72 -9.75 -23.48
CA SER A 231 6.37 -10.96 -24.20
C SER A 231 6.95 -12.19 -23.49
N VAL A 232 6.37 -13.36 -23.76
CA VAL A 232 6.89 -14.65 -23.30
C VAL A 232 7.13 -15.50 -24.54
N SER A 233 8.39 -15.74 -24.87
CA SER A 233 8.77 -16.54 -26.02
C SER A 233 8.56 -18.04 -25.74
N SER A 234 8.65 -18.86 -26.78
CA SER A 234 8.68 -20.32 -26.62
C SER A 234 9.90 -20.80 -25.83
N GLN A 235 11.03 -20.07 -25.89
CA GLN A 235 12.22 -20.37 -25.11
C GLN A 235 11.97 -20.10 -23.62
N ASP A 236 11.30 -18.99 -23.29
CA ASP A 236 10.89 -18.68 -21.92
C ASP A 236 9.94 -19.73 -21.36
N ALA A 237 8.95 -20.15 -22.15
CA ALA A 237 8.01 -21.20 -21.74
C ALA A 237 8.71 -22.55 -21.49
N ALA A 238 9.64 -22.94 -22.36
CA ALA A 238 10.47 -24.14 -22.17
C ALA A 238 11.35 -24.01 -20.92
N ARG A 239 11.88 -22.81 -20.65
CA ARG A 239 12.71 -22.53 -19.49
C ARG A 239 11.94 -22.60 -18.17
N LEU A 240 10.74 -22.04 -18.12
CA LEU A 240 9.83 -22.15 -16.97
C LEU A 240 9.48 -23.61 -16.68
N THR A 241 9.19 -24.38 -17.72
CA THR A 241 8.93 -25.83 -17.62
C THR A 241 10.15 -26.58 -17.06
N TRP A 242 11.35 -26.27 -17.57
CA TRP A 242 12.59 -26.87 -17.07
C TRP A 242 12.78 -26.64 -15.57
N TRP A 243 12.52 -25.43 -15.06
CA TRP A 243 12.63 -25.14 -13.61
C TRP A 243 11.71 -26.00 -12.75
N THR A 244 10.48 -26.25 -13.21
CA THR A 244 9.53 -27.13 -12.49
C THR A 244 9.89 -28.60 -12.58
N GLY A 245 10.61 -29.02 -13.63
CA GLY A 245 11.18 -30.36 -13.72
C GLY A 245 12.41 -30.56 -12.83
N GLU A 246 13.22 -29.50 -12.68
CA GLU A 246 14.47 -29.53 -11.90
C GLU A 246 14.23 -29.48 -10.38
N ASP A 247 13.22 -28.75 -9.92
CA ASP A 247 12.84 -28.71 -8.50
C ASP A 247 11.32 -28.87 -8.34
N PRO A 248 10.83 -30.01 -7.81
CA PRO A 248 9.40 -30.28 -7.69
C PRO A 248 8.68 -29.38 -6.68
N ARG A 249 9.43 -28.58 -5.90
CA ARG A 249 8.85 -27.55 -5.04
C ARG A 249 8.50 -26.30 -5.84
N LEU A 250 8.98 -26.15 -7.07
CA LEU A 250 8.68 -24.99 -7.90
C LEU A 250 7.44 -25.23 -8.74
N SER A 251 6.63 -24.19 -8.85
CA SER A 251 5.53 -24.10 -9.81
C SER A 251 5.52 -22.70 -10.41
N PHE A 252 4.90 -22.55 -11.57
CA PHE A 252 4.73 -21.25 -12.20
C PHE A 252 3.32 -21.09 -12.78
N GLY A 253 2.96 -19.84 -13.04
CA GLY A 253 1.70 -19.49 -13.65
C GLY A 253 1.78 -18.12 -14.32
N LEU A 254 0.92 -17.93 -15.32
CA LEU A 254 0.83 -16.71 -16.11
C LEU A 254 -0.42 -15.93 -15.73
N GLY A 255 -0.36 -14.61 -15.81
CA GLY A 255 -1.48 -13.73 -15.51
C GLY A 255 -1.27 -12.33 -16.09
N THR A 256 -2.08 -11.38 -15.64
CA THR A 256 -1.99 -9.98 -16.08
C THR A 256 -0.88 -9.27 -15.32
N GLY A 257 0.04 -8.63 -16.06
CA GLY A 257 1.20 -7.92 -15.53
C GLY A 257 0.84 -6.83 -14.52
N TRP A 258 1.39 -6.93 -13.30
CA TRP A 258 1.28 -5.87 -12.28
C TRP A 258 2.02 -4.60 -12.68
N TYR A 259 2.95 -4.66 -13.64
CA TYR A 259 3.70 -3.49 -14.12
C TYR A 259 2.82 -2.56 -14.98
N GLY A 260 1.78 -3.12 -15.61
CA GLY A 260 0.92 -2.44 -16.59
C GLY A 260 1.41 -2.59 -18.03
N SER A 261 0.91 -1.75 -18.94
CA SER A 261 1.40 -1.63 -20.32
C SER A 261 1.43 -2.93 -21.14
N GLY A 262 0.43 -3.80 -20.95
CA GLY A 262 0.33 -5.07 -21.70
C GLY A 262 1.38 -6.12 -21.32
N THR A 263 2.09 -5.94 -20.21
CA THR A 263 3.04 -6.96 -19.72
C THR A 263 2.32 -8.23 -19.29
N THR A 264 2.97 -9.37 -19.50
CA THR A 264 2.50 -10.67 -19.00
C THR A 264 3.07 -10.87 -17.60
N GLN A 265 2.24 -11.12 -16.59
CA GLN A 265 2.79 -11.53 -15.30
C GLN A 265 3.24 -12.98 -15.39
N ILE A 266 4.45 -13.24 -14.91
CA ILE A 266 4.89 -14.59 -14.56
C ILE A 266 5.06 -14.63 -13.05
N VAL A 267 4.46 -15.62 -12.40
CA VAL A 267 4.71 -15.92 -10.98
C VAL A 267 5.39 -17.28 -10.93
N MET A 268 6.56 -17.37 -10.30
CA MET A 268 7.19 -18.64 -9.95
C MET A 268 7.32 -18.71 -8.43
N TRP A 269 6.84 -19.79 -7.83
CA TRP A 269 6.76 -19.91 -6.37
C TRP A 269 7.11 -21.30 -5.87
N ARG A 270 7.36 -21.36 -4.57
CA ARG A 270 7.55 -22.60 -3.82
C ARG A 270 6.24 -23.13 -3.28
N THR A 271 5.81 -24.29 -3.77
CA THR A 271 4.56 -24.96 -3.39
C THR A 271 4.55 -25.37 -1.92
N ASP A 272 5.72 -25.65 -1.33
CA ASP A 272 5.86 -25.95 0.10
C ASP A 272 5.69 -24.72 1.01
N LEU A 273 5.75 -23.50 0.45
CA LEU A 273 5.63 -22.25 1.20
C LEU A 273 4.42 -21.42 0.81
N VAL A 274 3.89 -21.57 -0.39
CA VAL A 274 2.79 -20.75 -0.91
C VAL A 274 1.91 -21.62 -1.80
N THR A 275 0.61 -21.58 -1.56
CA THR A 275 -0.41 -22.15 -2.46
C THR A 275 -0.85 -21.04 -3.42
N ALA A 276 0.02 -20.61 -4.33
CA ALA A 276 -0.28 -19.46 -5.18
C ALA A 276 -1.04 -19.84 -6.45
N ALA A 277 -1.99 -19.00 -6.81
CA ALA A 277 -2.46 -18.82 -8.18
C ALA A 277 -1.87 -17.49 -8.73
N PRO A 278 -1.81 -17.30 -10.07
CA PRO A 278 -1.43 -16.02 -10.67
C PRO A 278 -2.27 -14.85 -10.15
N LEU A 279 -1.81 -13.59 -10.32
CA LEU A 279 -2.74 -12.46 -10.19
C LEU A 279 -3.75 -12.56 -11.32
N THR A 280 -4.89 -13.20 -11.07
CA THR A 280 -6.04 -13.04 -11.95
C THR A 280 -6.63 -11.68 -11.65
N ALA A 281 -6.75 -10.84 -12.68
CA ALA A 281 -7.63 -9.69 -12.57
C ALA A 281 -9.06 -10.25 -12.62
N ASP A 282 -9.72 -10.38 -11.47
CA ASP A 282 -11.18 -10.49 -11.45
C ASP A 282 -11.74 -9.09 -11.79
N GLY A 283 -11.71 -8.75 -13.08
CA GLY A 283 -12.18 -7.48 -13.65
C GLY A 283 -12.44 -7.67 -15.14
N PRO A 284 -13.48 -7.04 -15.71
CA PRO A 284 -14.07 -7.43 -16.97
C PRO A 284 -13.03 -7.39 -18.08
N ASP A 285 -13.04 -8.45 -18.87
CA ASP A 285 -12.31 -8.64 -20.12
C ASP A 285 -12.46 -7.40 -21.02
N THR A 286 -11.55 -6.43 -20.87
CA THR A 286 -11.29 -5.46 -21.93
C THR A 286 -10.35 -6.18 -22.87
N GLY A 287 -10.94 -7.01 -23.74
CA GLY A 287 -10.24 -7.71 -24.79
C GLY A 287 -9.33 -6.75 -25.58
N PRO A 288 -8.32 -7.28 -26.28
CA PRO A 288 -7.44 -6.45 -27.09
C PRO A 288 -8.30 -5.68 -28.10
N ASP A 289 -8.27 -4.36 -27.99
CA ASP A 289 -8.74 -3.44 -29.02
C ASP A 289 -7.82 -3.59 -30.23
N THR A 290 -8.08 -4.62 -31.03
CA THR A 290 -7.55 -4.75 -32.37
C THR A 290 -8.27 -3.72 -33.25
N GLY A 291 -7.84 -2.47 -33.14
CA GLY A 291 -8.15 -1.48 -34.17
C GLY A 291 -7.70 -2.03 -35.53
N PRO A 292 -8.50 -1.85 -36.60
CA PRO A 292 -8.16 -2.39 -37.91
C PRO A 292 -6.93 -1.67 -38.46
N ASP A 293 -5.85 -2.42 -38.62
CA ASP A 293 -4.66 -2.03 -39.37
C ASP A 293 -5.01 -2.03 -40.87
N THR A 294 -5.54 -0.92 -41.37
CA THR A 294 -5.71 -0.66 -42.81
C THR A 294 -4.46 -0.02 -43.38
N GLY A 295 -3.35 -0.79 -43.38
CA GLY A 295 -2.16 -0.49 -44.17
C GLY A 295 -2.27 -1.09 -45.59
N PRO A 296 -1.90 -0.36 -46.65
CA PRO A 296 -2.09 -0.82 -48.03
C PRO A 296 -1.10 -1.95 -48.38
N GLN A 297 -1.64 -3.09 -48.83
CA GLN A 297 -0.87 -4.17 -49.44
C GLN A 297 -0.17 -3.67 -50.70
N ARG A 298 1.17 -3.54 -50.64
CA ARG A 298 2.01 -3.47 -51.83
C ARG A 298 2.12 -4.88 -52.42
N ALA A 299 1.63 -5.05 -53.64
CA ALA A 299 1.84 -6.24 -54.45
C ALA A 299 3.34 -6.49 -54.67
N ALA A 300 3.78 -7.72 -54.45
CA ALA A 300 5.11 -8.18 -54.84
C ALA A 300 5.15 -8.45 -56.36
N PRO A 301 6.27 -8.16 -57.05
CA PRO A 301 6.44 -8.56 -58.44
C PRO A 301 6.70 -10.06 -58.55
N THR A 302 5.94 -10.73 -59.40
CA THR A 302 6.22 -12.07 -59.93
C THR A 302 7.56 -12.05 -60.66
N ALA A 303 8.47 -12.94 -60.26
CA ALA A 303 9.67 -13.26 -61.00
C ALA A 303 9.32 -14.38 -62.00
N ASP A 304 9.39 -14.07 -63.29
CA ASP A 304 9.47 -15.06 -64.35
C ASP A 304 10.89 -15.66 -64.37
N VAL A 305 10.96 -16.99 -64.39
CA VAL A 305 12.15 -17.75 -64.76
C VAL A 305 11.75 -18.71 -65.87
N ILE A 306 12.22 -18.40 -67.08
CA ILE A 306 12.31 -19.18 -68.33
C ILE A 306 10.98 -19.62 -68.96
#